data_AF-W0DHA8-F1
#
_entry.id   AF-W0DHA8-F1
#
_cell.length_a   1.000
_cell.length_b   1.000
_cell.length_c   1.000
_cell.angle_alpha   90.00
_cell.angle_beta   90.00
_cell.angle_gamma   90.00
#
_symmetry.space_group_name_H-M   'P 1'
#
loop_
_entity.id
_entity.type
_entity.pdbx_description
1 polymer ?
#
loop_
_entity_poly.entity_id
_entity_poly.type
_entity_poly.pdbx_seq_one_letter_code
_entity_poly.pdbx_strand_id
1 'polypeptide(L)'
;MKTRKLLERLGRFLDKDRAEQHAELESIQEILQKLEKKEARLRGKLEEESDPDEQQEITTKLEVVHAQRLKGLERVRQLRDNAQSAARGAEDSAPQK
;
A
#
# COMPACT_ATOMS: atom_id res chain seq x y z
N MET A 1 -33.66 -6.14 -24.35
CA MET A 1 -32.24 -6.23 -23.93
C MET A 1 -31.88 -5.07 -23.00
N LYS A 2 -32.19 -5.16 -21.70
CA LYS A 2 -31.84 -4.12 -20.71
C LYS A 2 -31.02 -4.69 -19.55
N THR A 3 -31.30 -5.95 -19.19
CA THR A 3 -30.64 -6.68 -18.11
C THR A 3 -29.15 -6.92 -18.35
N ARG A 4 -28.74 -7.28 -19.58
CA ARG A 4 -27.32 -7.55 -19.89
C ARG A 4 -26.44 -6.30 -19.78
N LYS A 5 -26.91 -5.15 -20.30
CA LYS A 5 -26.23 -3.85 -20.17
C LYS A 5 -26.21 -3.35 -18.72
N LEU A 6 -27.25 -3.67 -17.94
CA LEU A 6 -27.30 -3.34 -16.52
C LEU A 6 -26.28 -4.17 -15.73
N LEU A 7 -26.19 -5.48 -15.99
CA LEU A 7 -25.19 -6.36 -15.41
C LEU A 7 -23.76 -5.96 -15.79
N GLU A 8 -23.52 -5.56 -17.04
CA GLU A 8 -22.20 -5.03 -17.44
C GLU A 8 -21.87 -3.70 -16.75
N ARG A 9 -22.85 -2.83 -16.52
CA ARG A 9 -22.65 -1.59 -15.77
C ARG A 9 -22.39 -1.85 -14.29
N LEU A 10 -23.10 -2.83 -13.72
CA LEU A 10 -22.90 -3.28 -12.34
C LEU A 10 -21.53 -3.93 -12.17
N GLY A 11 -21.13 -4.79 -13.11
CA GLY A 11 -19.80 -5.38 -13.18
C GLY A 11 -18.72 -4.31 -13.27
N ARG A 12 -18.85 -3.36 -14.21
CA ARG A 12 -17.92 -2.20 -14.32
C ARG A 12 -17.91 -1.30 -13.08
N PHE A 13 -19.02 -1.20 -12.35
CA PHE A 13 -19.10 -0.43 -11.11
C PHE A 13 -18.40 -1.16 -9.95
N LEU A 14 -18.60 -2.47 -9.82
CA LEU A 14 -17.90 -3.32 -8.84
C LEU A 14 -16.41 -3.51 -9.17
N ASP A 15 -16.05 -3.54 -10.46
CA ASP A 15 -14.67 -3.60 -10.94
C ASP A 15 -13.95 -2.26 -10.77
N LYS A 16 -14.67 -1.14 -10.80
CA LYS A 16 -14.11 0.19 -10.51
C LYS A 16 -13.56 0.24 -9.09
N ASP A 17 -14.28 -0.31 -8.11
CA ASP A 17 -13.79 -0.39 -6.73
C ASP A 17 -12.46 -1.17 -6.66
N ARG A 18 -12.32 -2.25 -7.46
CA ARG A 18 -11.07 -3.03 -7.54
C ARG A 18 -9.95 -2.29 -8.27
N ALA A 19 -10.26 -1.60 -9.36
CA ALA A 19 -9.28 -0.83 -10.12
C ALA A 19 -8.77 0.38 -9.32
N GLU A 20 -9.66 1.06 -8.59
CA GLU A 20 -9.31 2.16 -7.69
C GLU A 20 -8.46 1.67 -6.50
N GLN A 21 -8.82 0.52 -5.91
CA GLN A 21 -8.00 -0.13 -4.88
C GLN A 21 -6.61 -0.54 -5.40
N HIS A 22 -6.53 -1.03 -6.64
CA HIS A 22 -5.26 -1.38 -7.26
C HIS A 22 -4.38 -0.15 -7.47
N ALA A 23 -4.94 0.93 -8.01
CA ALA A 23 -4.23 2.20 -8.20
C ALA A 23 -3.78 2.79 -6.85
N GLU A 24 -4.60 2.69 -5.81
CA GLU A 24 -4.22 3.11 -4.45
C GLU A 24 -3.04 2.28 -3.93
N LEU A 25 -3.07 0.95 -4.08
CA LEU A 25 -1.98 0.07 -3.70
C LEU A 25 -0.67 0.37 -4.44
N GLU A 26 -0.74 0.58 -5.76
CA GLU A 26 0.42 0.98 -6.57
C GLU A 26 1.01 2.31 -6.06
N SER A 27 0.16 3.31 -5.80
CA SER A 27 0.61 4.61 -5.29
C SER A 27 1.30 4.50 -3.93
N ILE A 28 0.81 3.64 -3.04
CA ILE A 28 1.43 3.39 -1.73
C ILE A 28 2.76 2.65 -1.91
N GLN A 29 2.84 1.69 -2.83
CA GLN A 29 4.09 0.98 -3.13
C GLN A 29 5.17 1.93 -3.67
N GLU A 30 4.82 2.87 -4.55
CA GLU A 30 5.78 3.88 -5.03
C GLU A 30 6.32 4.74 -3.88
N ILE A 31 5.46 5.15 -2.95
CA ILE A 31 5.87 5.91 -1.77
C ILE A 31 6.80 5.06 -0.89
N LEU A 32 6.47 3.80 -0.67
CA LEU A 32 7.30 2.87 0.11
C LEU A 32 8.69 2.66 -0.52
N GLN A 33 8.78 2.55 -1.85
CA GLN A 33 10.07 2.48 -2.55
C GLN A 33 10.88 3.78 -2.40
N LYS A 34 10.22 4.94 -2.42
CA LYS A 34 10.89 6.23 -2.16
C LYS A 34 11.41 6.31 -0.73
N LEU A 35 10.64 5.84 0.25
CA LEU A 35 11.06 5.78 1.66
C LEU A 35 12.24 4.82 1.85
N GLU A 36 12.23 3.65 1.21
CA GLU A 36 13.35 2.70 1.26
C GLU A 36 14.65 3.30 0.69
N LYS A 37 14.57 3.96 -0.47
CA LYS A 37 15.73 4.68 -1.04
C LYS A 37 16.22 5.79 -0.11
N LYS A 38 15.31 6.47 0.59
CA LYS A 38 15.66 7.51 1.57
C LYS A 38 16.35 6.91 2.79
N GLU A 39 15.87 5.79 3.33
CA GLU A 39 16.54 5.06 4.42
C GLU A 39 17.96 4.66 4.01
N ALA A 40 18.13 4.04 2.85
CA ALA A 40 19.44 3.62 2.37
C ALA A 40 20.42 4.80 2.24
N ARG A 41 19.94 5.95 1.71
CA ARG A 41 20.74 7.18 1.64
C ARG A 41 21.10 7.74 3.00
N LEU A 42 20.19 7.74 3.97
CA LEU A 42 20.45 8.21 5.33
C LEU A 42 21.44 7.29 6.06
N ARG A 43 21.36 5.97 5.86
CA ARG A 43 22.35 5.02 6.39
C ARG A 43 23.73 5.27 5.83
N GLY A 44 23.86 5.40 4.50
CA GLY A 44 25.14 5.71 3.88
C GLY A 44 25.74 7.03 4.38
N LYS A 45 24.91 8.07 4.55
CA LYS A 45 25.36 9.34 5.15
C LYS A 45 25.83 9.16 6.59
N LEU A 46 25.11 8.40 7.40
CA LEU A 46 25.47 8.17 8.80
C LEU A 46 26.80 7.43 8.94
N GLU A 47 27.11 6.52 8.00
CA GLU A 47 28.38 5.78 7.98
C GLU A 47 29.59 6.67 7.64
N GLU A 48 29.39 7.72 6.84
CA GLU A 48 30.43 8.66 6.43
C GLU A 48 30.53 9.89 7.35
N GLU A 49 29.50 10.17 8.16
CA GLU A 49 29.45 11.33 9.03
C GLU A 49 30.32 11.15 10.28
N SER A 50 31.10 12.17 10.60
CA SER A 50 32.01 12.18 11.77
C SER A 50 31.59 13.19 12.83
N ASP A 51 30.76 14.16 12.46
CA ASP A 51 30.23 15.12 13.42
C ASP A 51 29.09 14.50 14.26
N PRO A 52 29.21 14.49 15.60
CA PRO A 52 28.25 13.82 16.47
C PRO A 52 26.86 14.47 16.46
N ASP A 53 26.78 15.78 16.26
CA ASP A 53 25.49 16.49 16.20
C ASP A 53 24.78 16.15 14.88
N GLU A 54 25.51 16.13 13.76
CA GLU A 54 24.98 15.69 12.47
C GLU A 54 24.61 14.20 12.47
N GLN A 55 25.40 13.32 13.09
CA GLN A 55 25.04 11.91 13.29
C GLN A 55 23.71 11.76 14.03
N GLN A 56 23.50 12.54 15.10
CA GLN A 56 22.27 12.50 15.88
C GLN A 56 21.07 12.98 15.06
N GLU A 57 21.24 14.04 14.26
CA GLU A 57 20.20 14.51 13.34
C GLU A 57 19.85 13.45 12.29
N ILE A 58 20.85 12.83 11.66
CA ILE A 58 20.66 11.80 10.63
C ILE A 58 19.96 10.58 11.25
N THR A 59 20.36 10.17 12.45
CA THR A 59 19.73 9.07 13.20
C THR A 59 18.25 9.36 13.46
N THR A 60 17.93 10.55 13.97
CA THR A 60 16.55 10.97 14.23
C THR A 60 15.71 10.95 12.94
N LYS A 61 16.26 11.47 11.84
CA LYS A 61 15.60 11.44 10.52
C LYS A 61 15.38 9.99 10.05
N LEU A 62 16.34 9.11 10.30
CA LEU A 62 16.26 7.70 9.92
C LEU A 62 15.17 6.96 10.70
N GLU A 63 15.05 7.18 12.00
CA GLU A 63 13.98 6.60 12.83
C GLU A 63 12.59 7.00 12.32
N VAL A 64 12.39 8.28 12.01
CA VAL A 64 11.11 8.78 11.48
C VAL A 64 10.78 8.14 10.14
N VAL A 65 11.74 8.08 9.21
CA VAL A 65 11.52 7.47 7.89
C VAL A 65 11.23 5.97 8.03
N HIS A 66 11.95 5.27 8.91
CA HIS A 66 11.74 3.86 9.19
C HIS A 66 10.35 3.58 9.76
N ALA A 67 9.93 4.37 10.76
CA ALA A 67 8.58 4.25 11.32
C ALA A 67 7.49 4.53 10.28
N GLN A 68 7.69 5.51 9.39
CA GLN A 68 6.78 5.79 8.29
C GLN A 68 6.68 4.61 7.31
N ARG A 69 7.82 4.01 6.93
CA ARG A 69 7.85 2.85 6.02
C ARG A 69 7.13 1.65 6.63
N LEU A 70 7.36 1.35 7.91
CA LEU A 70 6.67 0.26 8.61
C LEU A 70 5.15 0.47 8.62
N LYS A 71 4.69 1.68 8.95
CA LYS A 71 3.26 2.02 8.92
C LYS A 71 2.65 1.87 7.52
N GLY A 72 3.37 2.28 6.48
CA GLY A 72 2.92 2.11 5.10
C GLY A 72 2.83 0.64 4.68
N LEU A 73 3.80 -0.19 5.07
CA LEU A 73 3.78 -1.65 4.82
C LEU A 73 2.60 -2.33 5.54
N GLU A 74 2.33 -1.93 6.79
CA GLU A 74 1.18 -2.41 7.53
C GLU A 74 -0.13 -2.04 6.81
N ARG A 75 -0.24 -0.79 6.33
CA ARG A 75 -1.42 -0.34 5.58
C ARG A 75 -1.63 -1.16 4.30
N VAL A 76 -0.58 -1.43 3.53
CA VAL A 76 -0.65 -2.30 2.34
C VAL A 76 -1.14 -3.70 2.70
N ARG A 77 -0.64 -4.27 3.81
CA ARG A 77 -1.07 -5.58 4.28
C ARG A 77 -2.56 -5.58 4.62
N GLN A 78 -3.03 -4.59 5.38
CA GLN A 78 -4.46 -4.44 5.74
C GLN A 78 -5.35 -4.32 4.50
N LEU A 79 -4.95 -3.50 3.51
CA LEU A 79 -5.71 -3.32 2.26
C LEU A 79 -5.80 -4.64 1.47
N ARG A 80 -4.71 -5.40 1.40
CA ARG A 80 -4.69 -6.70 0.72
C ARG A 80 -5.55 -7.75 1.44
N ASP A 81 -5.48 -7.81 2.76
CA ASP A 81 -6.24 -8.76 3.57
C ASP A 81 -7.75 -8.46 3.50
N ASN A 82 -8.14 -7.18 3.45
CA ASN A 82 -9.52 -6.75 3.22
C ASN A 82 -10.02 -7.12 1.82
N ALA A 83 -9.19 -6.92 0.78
CA ALA A 83 -9.55 -7.32 -0.59
C ALA A 83 -9.76 -8.84 -0.73
N GLN A 84 -8.93 -9.65 -0.04
CA GLN A 84 -9.09 -11.11 -0.01
C GLN A 84 -10.32 -11.58 0.76
N SER A 85 -10.67 -10.89 1.86
CA SER A 85 -11.85 -11.19 2.66
C SER A 85 -13.15 -10.85 1.91
N ALA A 86 -13.16 -9.75 1.15
CA ALA A 86 -14.27 -9.38 0.28
C ALA A 86 -14.46 -10.36 -0.89
N ALA A 87 -13.37 -10.94 -1.43
CA ALA A 87 -13.45 -11.96 -2.47
C ALA A 87 -14.06 -13.28 -1.97
N ARG A 88 -13.74 -13.71 -0.74
CA ARG A 88 -14.27 -14.97 -0.15
C ARG A 88 -15.75 -14.88 0.24
N GLY A 89 -16.23 -13.71 0.68
CA GLY A 89 -17.66 -13.51 1.00
C GLY A 89 -18.58 -13.54 -0.22
N ALA A 90 -18.06 -13.31 -1.43
CA ALA A 90 -18.84 -13.35 -2.67
C ALA A 90 -19.10 -14.78 -3.18
N GLU A 91 -18.26 -15.75 -2.83
CA GLU A 91 -18.39 -17.15 -3.28
C GLU A 91 -19.43 -17.95 -2.46
N ASP A 92 -19.64 -17.59 -1.20
CA ASP A 92 -20.53 -18.32 -0.27
C ASP A 92 -22.01 -17.93 -0.37
N SER A 93 -22.35 -17.04 -1.31
CA SER A 93 -23.73 -16.56 -1.57
C SER A 93 -24.33 -17.07 -2.88
N ALA A 94 -23.66 -18.02 -3.55
CA ALA A 94 -24.23 -18.70 -4.71
C ALA A 94 -25.34 -19.68 -4.27
N PRO A 95 -26.58 -19.58 -4.79
CA PRO A 95 -27.62 -20.53 -4.45
C PRO A 95 -27.24 -21.92 -5.00
N GLN A 96 -27.11 -22.89 -4.11
CA GLN A 96 -27.04 -24.30 -4.48
C GLN A 96 -28.32 -24.66 -5.25
N LYS A 97 -28.17 -25.10 -6.50
CA LYS A 97 -29.23 -25.68 -7.31
C LYS A 97 -29.30 -27.18 -7.07
#